data_AF-A0A6J6RHL3-F1
#
_entry.id   AF-A0A6J6RHL3-F1
#
_cell.length_a   1.000
_cell.length_b   1.000
_cell.length_c   1.000
_cell.angle_alpha   90.00
_cell.angle_beta   90.00
_cell.angle_gamma   90.00
#
_symmetry.space_group_name_H-M   'P 1'
#
loop_
_entity.id
_entity.type
_entity.pdbx_description
1 polymer ?
#
loop_
_entity_poly.entity_id
_entity_poly.type
_entity_poly.pdbx_seq_one_letter_code
_entity_poly.pdbx_strand_id
1 'polypeptide(L)'
;MLGHLLAISTLGWVLRVLVAAAVAIFIYAVGASTLRKFRIAPDEQPDPAAVVPVSLRFSCSVCGSEVTMTSAQAGEAPDAPRHCREDMVPVD
;
A
#
# COMPACT_ATOMS: atom_id res chain seq x y z
N MET A 1 -3.93 60.41 10.17
CA MET A 1 -2.80 59.51 9.83
C MET A 1 -2.89 58.14 10.51
N LEU A 2 -3.31 58.03 11.78
CA LEU A 2 -3.38 56.75 12.52
C LEU A 2 -4.38 55.71 11.92
N GLY A 3 -5.50 56.15 11.35
CA GLY A 3 -6.51 55.26 10.75
C GLY A 3 -6.07 54.55 9.46
N HIS A 4 -5.27 55.20 8.61
CA HIS A 4 -4.73 54.57 7.39
C HIS A 4 -3.67 53.52 7.71
N LEU A 5 -2.87 53.72 8.76
CA LEU A 5 -1.86 52.76 9.22
C LEU A 5 -2.50 51.48 9.78
N LEU A 6 -3.60 51.61 10.54
CA LEU A 6 -4.36 50.47 11.04
C LEU A 6 -5.04 49.69 9.91
N ALA A 7 -5.59 50.37 8.89
CA ALA A 7 -6.21 49.72 7.73
C ALA A 7 -5.21 48.95 6.85
N ILE A 8 -3.99 49.46 6.67
CA ILE A 8 -2.92 48.76 5.94
C ILE A 8 -2.46 47.51 6.71
N SER A 9 -2.39 47.61 8.05
CA SER A 9 -2.05 46.49 8.92
C SER A 9 -3.10 45.38 8.91
N THR A 10 -4.39 45.72 8.95
CA THR A 10 -5.47 44.73 8.92
C THR A 10 -5.58 44.06 7.55
N LEU A 11 -5.45 44.81 6.45
CA LEU A 11 -5.44 44.25 5.10
C LEU A 11 -4.28 43.27 4.90
N GLY A 12 -3.08 43.60 5.40
CA GLY A 12 -1.91 42.71 5.36
C GLY A 12 -2.05 41.45 6.22
N TRP A 13 -2.84 41.50 7.30
CA TRP A 13 -3.16 40.34 8.13
C TRP A 13 -4.16 39.42 7.44
N VAL A 14 -5.24 39.98 6.88
CA VAL A 14 -6.24 39.22 6.11
C VAL A 14 -5.60 38.49 4.93
N LEU A 15 -4.73 39.16 4.16
CA LEU A 15 -4.03 38.53 3.05
C LEU A 15 -3.17 37.34 3.51
N ARG A 16 -2.46 37.45 4.63
CA ARG A 16 -1.65 36.35 5.19
C ARG A 16 -2.52 35.16 5.60
N VAL A 17 -3.65 35.41 6.23
CA VAL A 17 -4.60 34.35 6.62
C VAL A 17 -5.14 33.63 5.38
N LEU A 18 -5.50 34.38 4.33
CA LEU A 18 -5.96 33.78 3.08
C LEU A 18 -4.89 32.92 2.40
N VAL A 19 -3.65 33.41 2.34
CA VAL A 19 -2.52 32.65 1.79
C VAL A 19 -2.26 31.39 2.62
N ALA A 20 -2.26 31.48 3.96
CA ALA A 20 -2.08 30.33 4.83
C ALA A 20 -3.18 29.28 4.63
N ALA A 21 -4.44 29.71 4.53
CA ALA A 21 -5.57 28.83 4.26
C ALA A 21 -5.44 28.13 2.89
N ALA A 22 -5.06 28.87 1.85
CA ALA A 22 -4.85 28.32 0.51
C ALA A 22 -3.73 27.26 0.51
N VAL A 23 -2.61 27.53 1.18
CA VAL A 23 -1.49 26.58 1.33
C VAL A 23 -1.93 25.33 2.09
N ALA A 24 -2.66 25.48 3.20
CA ALA A 24 -3.16 24.35 3.98
C ALA A 24 -4.09 23.44 3.15
N ILE A 25 -5.03 24.04 2.40
CA ILE A 25 -5.94 23.32 1.51
C ILE A 25 -5.15 22.59 0.42
N PHE A 26 -4.13 23.24 -0.16
CA PHE A 26 -3.29 22.64 -1.18
C PHE A 26 -2.53 21.41 -0.66
N ILE A 27 -1.87 21.54 0.49
CA ILE A 27 -1.16 20.41 1.12
C ILE A 27 -2.12 19.25 1.41
N TYR A 28 -3.28 19.55 1.98
CA TYR A 28 -4.29 18.54 2.26
C TYR A 28 -4.79 17.84 0.98
N ALA A 29 -5.09 18.59 -0.08
CA ALA A 29 -5.57 18.04 -1.34
C ALA A 29 -4.53 17.11 -1.99
N VAL A 30 -3.25 17.51 -1.99
CA VAL A 30 -2.16 16.68 -2.53
C VAL A 30 -1.96 15.41 -1.70
N GLY A 31 -1.96 15.53 -0.37
CA GLY A 31 -1.86 14.38 0.54
C GLY A 31 -3.03 13.40 0.36
N ALA A 32 -4.26 13.91 0.35
CA ALA A 32 -5.46 13.11 0.14
C ALA A 32 -5.48 12.44 -1.24
N SER A 33 -5.04 13.14 -2.29
CA SER A 33 -4.91 12.59 -3.65
C SER A 33 -3.91 11.45 -3.71
N THR A 34 -2.77 11.59 -3.01
CA THR A 34 -1.76 10.54 -2.93
C THR A 34 -2.30 9.32 -2.17
N LEU A 35 -2.98 9.54 -1.04
CA LEU A 35 -3.60 8.45 -0.27
C LEU A 35 -4.69 7.70 -1.05
N ARG A 36 -5.45 8.41 -1.91
CA ARG A 36 -6.47 7.77 -2.76
C ARG A 36 -5.90 6.74 -3.73
N LYS A 37 -4.64 6.88 -4.16
CA LYS A 37 -3.99 5.91 -5.07
C LYS A 37 -3.76 4.54 -4.43
N PHE A 38 -3.71 4.47 -3.09
CA PHE A 38 -3.60 3.20 -2.37
C PHE A 38 -4.95 2.47 -2.22
N ARG A 39 -6.07 3.07 -2.64
CA ARG A 39 -7.34 2.36 -2.78
C ARG A 39 -7.37 1.65 -4.13
N ILE A 40 -6.59 0.59 -4.24
CA ILE A 40 -6.70 -0.37 -5.34
C ILE A 40 -7.82 -1.33 -4.94
N ALA A 41 -8.82 -1.49 -5.81
CA ALA A 41 -9.81 -2.55 -5.61
C ALA A 41 -9.06 -3.89 -5.69
N PRO A 42 -9.30 -4.82 -4.76
CA PRO A 42 -8.70 -6.14 -4.88
C PRO A 42 -9.10 -6.76 -6.22
N ASP A 43 -8.18 -7.51 -6.83
CA ASP A 43 -8.46 -8.27 -8.03
C ASP A 43 -9.61 -9.27 -7.78
N GLU A 44 -10.21 -9.76 -8.87
CA GLU A 44 -11.29 -10.72 -8.78
C GLU A 44 -10.87 -11.94 -7.96
N GLN A 45 -11.71 -12.35 -7.01
CA GLN A 45 -11.37 -13.47 -6.13
C GLN A 45 -11.23 -14.74 -6.98
N PRO A 46 -10.16 -15.53 -6.79
CA PRO A 46 -10.00 -16.79 -7.49
C PRO A 46 -11.16 -17.75 -7.14
N ASP A 47 -11.61 -18.52 -8.13
CA ASP A 47 -12.70 -19.47 -7.97
C ASP A 47 -12.32 -20.55 -6.94
N PRO A 48 -13.04 -20.67 -5.80
CA PRO A 48 -12.75 -21.70 -4.81
C PRO A 48 -12.91 -23.13 -5.35
N ALA A 49 -13.72 -23.33 -6.40
CA ALA A 49 -13.86 -24.63 -7.05
C ALA A 49 -12.64 -25.01 -7.90
N ALA A 50 -11.76 -24.06 -8.22
CA ALA A 50 -10.52 -24.29 -8.97
C ALA A 50 -9.36 -24.75 -8.08
N VAL A 51 -9.56 -24.96 -6.78
CA VAL A 51 -8.52 -25.50 -5.88
C VAL A 51 -8.40 -27.02 -6.11
N VAL A 52 -7.22 -27.46 -6.50
CA VAL A 52 -6.89 -28.87 -6.73
C VAL A 52 -5.91 -29.40 -5.68
N PRO A 53 -5.99 -30.69 -5.33
CA PRO A 53 -5.00 -31.32 -4.45
C PRO A 53 -3.65 -31.44 -5.18
N VAL A 54 -2.56 -31.13 -4.47
CA VAL A 54 -1.18 -31.27 -4.95
C VAL A 54 -0.29 -31.85 -3.85
N SER A 55 0.92 -32.29 -4.18
CA SER A 55 1.93 -32.72 -3.20
C SER A 55 3.30 -32.15 -3.55
N LEU A 56 3.44 -30.84 -3.41
CA LEU A 56 4.70 -30.14 -3.69
C LEU A 56 5.48 -30.00 -2.40
N ARG A 57 6.74 -30.42 -2.37
CA ARG A 57 7.61 -30.28 -1.20
C ARG A 57 8.58 -29.14 -1.40
N PHE A 58 8.85 -28.43 -0.31
CA PHE A 58 9.76 -27.29 -0.29
C PHE A 58 10.70 -27.40 0.90
N SER A 59 11.94 -26.95 0.72
CA SER A 59 12.96 -26.88 1.77
C SER A 59 13.52 -25.46 1.90
N CYS A 60 13.72 -24.99 3.13
CA CYS A 60 14.42 -23.75 3.39
C CYS A 60 15.94 -23.94 3.26
N SER A 61 16.58 -23.20 2.36
CA SER A 61 18.03 -23.25 2.14
C SER A 61 18.86 -22.72 3.32
N VAL A 62 18.24 -22.02 4.28
CA VAL A 62 18.91 -21.42 5.43
C VAL A 62 18.89 -22.33 6.66
N CYS A 63 17.72 -22.85 7.03
CA CYS A 63 17.55 -23.64 8.26
C CYS A 63 17.19 -25.12 8.02
N GLY A 64 16.91 -25.52 6.78
CA GLY A 64 16.55 -26.90 6.42
C GLY A 64 15.13 -27.32 6.76
N SER A 65 14.24 -26.40 7.15
CA SER A 65 12.83 -26.74 7.39
C SER A 65 12.15 -27.20 6.09
N GLU A 66 11.35 -28.27 6.19
CA GLU A 66 10.58 -28.81 5.06
C GLU A 66 9.07 -28.64 5.28
N VAL A 67 8.36 -28.32 4.20
CA VAL A 67 6.90 -28.24 4.18
C VAL A 67 6.35 -28.93 2.93
N THR A 68 5.13 -29.44 3.02
CA THR A 68 4.39 -29.99 1.87
C THR A 68 3.15 -29.15 1.62
N MET A 69 3.03 -28.62 0.41
CA MET A 69 1.83 -27.95 -0.06
C MET A 69 0.83 -28.99 -0.57
N THR A 70 -0.35 -29.03 0.05
CA THR A 70 -1.40 -30.05 -0.20
C THR A 70 -2.50 -29.59 -1.15
N SER A 71 -2.56 -28.29 -1.45
CA SER A 71 -3.57 -27.67 -2.31
C SER A 71 -3.00 -26.45 -3.04
N ALA A 72 -3.41 -26.27 -4.30
CA ALA A 72 -3.03 -25.14 -5.14
C ALA A 72 -4.15 -24.79 -6.13
N GLN A 73 -4.08 -23.62 -6.77
CA GLN A 73 -5.00 -23.26 -7.84
C GLN A 73 -4.72 -24.10 -9.09
N ALA A 74 -5.77 -24.51 -9.81
CA ALA A 74 -5.63 -25.30 -11.03
C ALA A 74 -4.92 -24.50 -12.14
N GLY A 75 -3.89 -25.09 -12.75
CA GLY A 75 -3.21 -24.52 -13.92
C GLY A 75 -2.16 -23.44 -13.63
N GLU A 76 -2.03 -23.00 -12.38
CA GLU A 76 -1.00 -22.05 -11.94
C GLU A 76 -0.01 -22.75 -11.01
N ALA A 77 1.29 -22.58 -11.23
CA ALA A 77 2.30 -23.08 -10.30
C ALA A 77 2.27 -22.20 -9.04
N PRO A 78 2.11 -22.77 -7.83
CA PRO A 78 2.07 -21.95 -6.64
C PRO A 78 3.43 -21.30 -6.37
N ASP A 79 3.40 -20.05 -5.93
CA ASP A 79 4.60 -19.34 -5.49
C ASP A 79 5.28 -20.08 -4.34
N ALA A 80 6.61 -20.03 -4.32
CA ALA A 80 7.40 -20.66 -3.27
C ALA A 80 7.08 -20.04 -1.89
N PRO A 81 6.81 -20.86 -0.85
CA PRO A 81 6.62 -20.36 0.50
C PRO A 81 7.86 -19.64 1.01
N ARG A 82 7.65 -18.63 1.86
CA ARG A 82 8.74 -17.89 2.51
C ARG A 82 9.02 -18.37 3.93
N HIS A 83 10.29 -18.62 4.21
CA HIS A 83 10.79 -18.94 5.55
C HIS A 83 12.22 -18.43 5.72
N CYS A 84 12.62 -18.09 6.94
CA CYS A 84 13.87 -17.36 7.22
C CYS A 84 14.02 -15.99 6.53
N ARG A 85 13.00 -15.53 5.79
CA ARG A 85 12.95 -14.36 4.90
C ARG A 85 13.47 -14.66 3.48
N GLU A 86 13.73 -15.91 3.16
CA GLU A 86 14.08 -16.39 1.82
C GLU A 86 12.92 -17.20 1.22
N ASP A 87 12.88 -17.28 -0.10
CA ASP A 87 11.99 -18.19 -0.80
C ASP A 87 12.52 -19.62 -0.66
N MET A 88 11.64 -20.56 -0.31
CA MET A 88 12.02 -21.96 -0.21
C MET A 88 12.29 -22.57 -1.59
N VAL A 89 13.16 -23.57 -1.64
CA VAL A 89 13.47 -24.31 -2.88
C VAL A 89 12.56 -25.54 -3.00
N PRO A 90 12.02 -25.84 -4.20
CA PRO A 90 11.33 -27.10 -4.44
C PRO A 90 12.28 -28.27 -4.19
N VAL A 91 11.75 -29.33 -3.56
CA VAL A 91 12.45 -30.60 -3.40
C VAL A 91 11.55 -31.71 -3.94
N ASP A 92 12.09 -32.55 -4.81
CA ASP A 92 11.36 -33.70 -5.39
C ASP A 92 11.05 -34.74 -4.29
#